data_AF-A0A938CPF1-F1
#
_entry.id   AF-A0A938CPF1-F1
#
_cell.length_a   1.000
_cell.length_b   1.000
_cell.length_c   1.000
_cell.angle_alpha   90.00
_cell.angle_beta   90.00
_cell.angle_gamma   90.00
#
_symmetry.space_group_name_H-M   'P 1'
#
loop_
_entity.id
_entity.type
_entity.pdbx_description
1 polymer ?
#
loop_
_entity_poly.entity_id
_entity_poly.type
_entity_poly.pdbx_seq_one_letter_code
_entity_poly.pdbx_strand_id
1 'polypeptide(L)'
;MTRLAVAELERRLAAALARRGLAAPAETAWAASWLCACAYPGLTILTEALADEVRAHPLSRDGLGLDLGHVSCVFLAPAITEDVRNHGRVFLRNVRHGLFLLPFSVRDGLAIGCPVDPAFALGGERSKDPYAEKLAHAQMAGIDVDEAALSLLEAAGT
;
A
#
# COMPACT_ATOMS: atom_id res chain seq x y z
N MET A 1 8.88 16.90 11.60
CA MET A 1 9.18 16.02 10.45
C MET A 1 10.68 15.84 10.38
N THR A 2 11.12 14.64 10.04
CA THR A 2 12.52 14.26 9.87
C THR A 2 12.75 13.85 8.43
N ARG A 3 13.87 14.25 7.83
CA ARG A 3 14.22 13.81 6.48
C ARG A 3 14.93 12.47 6.53
N LEU A 4 14.41 11.48 5.81
CA LEU A 4 14.97 10.12 5.76
C LEU A 4 15.17 9.65 4.32
N ALA A 5 16.20 8.83 4.10
CA ALA A 5 16.30 8.08 2.85
C ALA A 5 15.13 7.10 2.73
N VAL A 6 14.57 6.92 1.53
CA VAL A 6 13.44 6.00 1.30
C VAL A 6 13.78 4.58 1.75
N ALA A 7 14.98 4.10 1.43
CA ALA A 7 15.47 2.79 1.83
C ALA A 7 15.58 2.65 3.36
N GLU A 8 15.90 3.74 4.06
CA GLU A 8 15.98 3.73 5.53
C GLU A 8 14.58 3.64 6.15
N LEU A 9 13.61 4.38 5.62
CA LEU A 9 12.21 4.25 6.05
C LEU A 9 11.69 2.82 5.82
N GLU A 10 11.90 2.27 4.62
CA GLU A 10 11.48 0.91 4.27
C GLU A 10 12.09 -0.13 5.21
N ARG A 11 13.39 -0.05 5.48
CA ARG A 11 14.08 -0.96 6.40
C ARG A 11 13.52 -0.89 7.82
N ARG A 12 13.30 0.32 8.34
CA ARG A 12 12.73 0.55 9.68
C ARG A 12 11.31 -0.02 9.79
N LEU A 13 10.46 0.26 8.79
CA LEU A 13 9.10 -0.28 8.72
C LEU A 13 9.09 -1.81 8.60
N ALA A 14 9.90 -2.39 7.72
CA ALA A 14 9.95 -3.84 7.54
C ALA A 14 10.32 -4.54 8.84
N ALA A 15 11.29 -4.02 9.58
CA ALA A 15 11.66 -4.54 10.89
C ALA A 15 10.53 -4.43 11.92
N ALA A 16 9.83 -3.29 11.98
CA ALA A 16 8.71 -3.08 12.89
C ALA A 16 7.52 -4.00 12.58
N LEU A 17 7.16 -4.13 11.30
CA LEU A 17 6.06 -4.98 10.85
C LEU A 17 6.36 -6.48 11.02
N ALA A 18 7.62 -6.88 10.85
CA ALA A 18 8.06 -8.26 11.11
C ALA A 18 7.91 -8.62 12.59
N ARG A 19 8.25 -7.72 13.52
CA ARG A 19 8.05 -7.95 14.97
C ARG A 19 6.57 -8.09 15.34
N ARG A 20 5.67 -7.44 14.60
CA ARG A 20 4.21 -7.57 14.75
C ARG A 20 3.63 -8.83 14.12
N GLY A 21 4.44 -9.65 13.43
CA GLY A 21 3.99 -10.88 12.81
C GLY A 21 3.11 -10.68 11.56
N LEU A 22 3.24 -9.54 10.86
CA LEU A 22 2.56 -9.39 9.57
C LEU A 22 3.06 -10.44 8.57
N ALA A 23 2.18 -10.93 7.71
CA ALA A 23 2.50 -11.99 6.75
C ALA A 23 3.53 -11.55 5.68
N ALA A 24 3.51 -10.29 5.26
CA ALA A 24 4.36 -9.76 4.20
C ALA A 24 4.99 -8.41 4.58
N PRO A 25 5.83 -8.36 5.63
CA PRO A 25 6.28 -7.11 6.23
C PRO A 25 7.14 -6.26 5.28
N ALA A 26 7.95 -6.89 4.43
CA ALA A 26 8.77 -6.20 3.44
C ALA A 26 7.91 -5.54 2.34
N GLU A 27 6.94 -6.26 1.77
CA GLU A 27 6.02 -5.71 0.75
C GLU A 27 5.18 -4.56 1.33
N THR A 28 4.66 -4.71 2.55
CA THR A 28 3.90 -3.65 3.23
C THR A 28 4.78 -2.43 3.51
N ALA A 29 6.01 -2.63 3.97
CA ALA A 29 6.96 -1.53 4.21
C ALA A 29 7.32 -0.79 2.92
N TRP A 30 7.61 -1.53 1.85
CA TRP A 30 7.88 -0.97 0.52
C TRP A 30 6.70 -0.12 0.04
N ALA A 31 5.48 -0.65 0.10
CA ALA A 31 4.29 0.07 -0.35
C ALA A 31 4.05 1.36 0.45
N ALA A 32 4.21 1.32 1.77
CA ALA A 32 4.08 2.51 2.62
C ALA A 32 5.16 3.56 2.32
N SER A 33 6.42 3.14 2.14
CA SER A 33 7.53 4.03 1.77
C SER A 33 7.35 4.62 0.38
N TRP A 34 6.89 3.83 -0.58
CA TRP A 34 6.58 4.26 -1.95
C TRP A 34 5.51 5.35 -1.95
N LEU A 35 4.45 5.16 -1.16
CA LEU A 35 3.39 6.17 -1.01
C LEU A 35 3.96 7.47 -0.45
N CYS A 36 4.78 7.40 0.59
CA CYS A 36 5.42 8.59 1.16
C CYS A 36 6.34 9.29 0.14
N ALA A 37 7.11 8.53 -0.64
CA ALA A 37 7.95 9.06 -1.72
C ALA A 37 7.14 9.76 -2.82
N CYS A 38 5.89 9.36 -3.02
CA CYS A 38 4.97 9.99 -3.95
C CYS A 38 4.10 11.10 -3.31
N ALA A 39 4.41 11.50 -2.07
CA ALA A 39 3.68 12.47 -1.25
C ALA A 39 2.25 12.05 -0.87
N TYR A 40 1.97 10.75 -0.85
CA TYR A 40 0.77 10.17 -0.28
C TYR A 40 0.95 9.83 1.21
N PRO A 41 -0.14 9.75 2.00
CA PRO A 41 -0.07 9.53 3.45
C PRO A 41 0.17 8.05 3.82
N GLY A 42 1.27 7.46 3.32
CA GLY A 42 1.57 6.02 3.48
C GLY A 42 1.66 5.58 4.94
N LEU A 43 2.32 6.36 5.80
CA LEU A 43 2.44 6.05 7.24
C LEU A 43 1.13 6.19 8.00
N THR A 44 0.29 7.17 7.64
CA THR A 44 -1.03 7.35 8.23
C THR A 44 -1.92 6.16 7.89
N ILE A 45 -1.97 5.78 6.60
CA ILE A 45 -2.73 4.61 6.14
C ILE A 45 -2.27 3.34 6.85
N LEU A 46 -0.96 3.12 6.97
CA LEU A 46 -0.41 1.95 7.65
C LEU A 46 -0.77 1.95 9.14
N THR A 47 -0.64 3.09 9.82
CA THR A 47 -1.01 3.22 11.25
C THR A 47 -2.49 2.93 11.47
N GLU A 48 -3.38 3.50 10.66
CA GLU A 48 -4.82 3.26 10.73
C GLU A 48 -5.16 1.79 10.48
N ALA A 49 -4.56 1.16 9.46
CA ALA A 49 -4.79 -0.24 9.16
C ALA A 49 -4.35 -1.15 10.31
N LEU A 50 -3.22 -0.85 10.96
CA LEU A 50 -2.72 -1.63 12.09
C LEU A 50 -3.51 -1.40 13.38
N ALA A 51 -4.30 -0.33 13.47
CA ALA A 51 -5.24 -0.10 14.55
C ALA A 51 -6.58 -0.84 14.32
N ASP A 52 -6.85 -1.30 13.10
CA ASP A 52 -8.02 -2.11 12.79
C ASP A 52 -7.85 -3.56 13.24
N GLU A 53 -8.98 -4.22 13.47
CA GLU A 53 -9.00 -5.67 13.69
C GLU A 53 -8.51 -6.40 12.43
N VAL A 54 -7.39 -7.10 12.56
CA VAL A 54 -6.88 -7.98 11.50
C VAL A 54 -7.78 -9.21 11.44
N ARG A 55 -8.60 -9.30 10.39
CA ARG A 55 -9.47 -10.45 10.15
C ARG A 55 -9.16 -11.10 8.81
N ALA A 56 -9.13 -12.43 8.80
CA ALA A 56 -9.09 -13.18 7.57
C ALA A 56 -10.36 -12.89 6.77
N HIS A 57 -10.19 -12.47 5.52
CA HIS A 57 -11.30 -12.20 4.61
C HIS A 57 -11.05 -12.92 3.29
N PRO A 58 -11.75 -14.05 3.03
CA PRO A 58 -11.59 -14.76 1.77
C PRO A 58 -12.08 -13.86 0.64
N LEU A 59 -11.22 -13.67 -0.37
CA LEU A 59 -11.60 -12.92 -1.57
C LEU A 59 -12.54 -13.79 -2.40
N SER A 60 -13.73 -13.26 -2.66
CA SER A 60 -14.73 -13.89 -3.55
C SER A 60 -15.07 -12.92 -4.67
N ARG A 61 -14.96 -13.41 -5.90
CA ARG A 61 -15.28 -12.65 -7.11
C ARG A 61 -16.72 -12.92 -7.53
N ASP A 62 -17.48 -11.85 -7.72
CA ASP A 62 -18.83 -11.89 -8.26
C ASP A 62 -18.95 -11.03 -9.55
N GLY A 63 -20.16 -10.87 -10.07
CA GLY A 63 -20.43 -10.08 -11.28
C GLY A 63 -20.11 -8.59 -11.14
N LEU A 64 -19.88 -8.08 -9.92
CA LEU A 64 -19.52 -6.69 -9.63
C LEU A 64 -18.04 -6.52 -9.27
N GLY A 65 -17.31 -7.61 -8.97
CA GLY A 65 -15.88 -7.59 -8.64
C GLY A 65 -15.56 -8.29 -7.33
N LEU A 66 -14.62 -7.74 -6.56
CA LEU A 66 -14.24 -8.25 -5.24
C LEU A 66 -14.89 -7.43 -4.13
N ASP A 67 -15.58 -8.10 -3.22
CA ASP A 67 -16.00 -7.51 -1.96
C ASP A 67 -14.89 -7.65 -0.91
N LEU A 68 -14.36 -6.53 -0.42
CA LEU A 68 -13.31 -6.54 0.60
C LEU A 68 -13.85 -6.51 2.02
N GLY A 69 -15.17 -6.41 2.19
CA GLY A 69 -15.80 -6.43 3.51
C GLY A 69 -15.22 -5.38 4.47
N HIS A 70 -14.78 -4.22 3.99
CA HIS A 70 -14.10 -3.17 4.76
C HIS A 70 -12.79 -3.57 5.43
N VAL A 71 -12.20 -4.70 5.05
CA VAL A 71 -10.84 -5.05 5.47
C VAL A 71 -9.83 -4.18 4.73
N SER A 72 -8.82 -3.72 5.47
CA SER A 72 -7.78 -2.84 4.91
C SER A 72 -7.02 -3.53 3.77
N CYS A 73 -6.85 -2.80 2.67
CA CYS A 73 -6.01 -3.24 1.56
C CYS A 73 -4.54 -3.43 1.96
N VAL A 74 -4.09 -2.88 3.09
CA VAL A 74 -2.76 -3.15 3.66
C VAL A 74 -2.54 -4.65 3.88
N PHE A 75 -3.59 -5.37 4.29
CA PHE A 75 -3.53 -6.82 4.55
C PHE A 75 -3.90 -7.66 3.33
N LEU A 76 -4.73 -7.13 2.44
CA LEU A 76 -5.25 -7.86 1.28
C LEU A 76 -4.45 -7.64 -0.01
N ALA A 77 -3.53 -6.68 -0.06
CA ALA A 77 -2.82 -6.31 -1.27
C ALA A 77 -2.18 -7.50 -2.01
N PRO A 78 -1.46 -8.44 -1.36
CA PRO A 78 -0.90 -9.59 -2.05
C PRO A 78 -1.98 -10.48 -2.69
N ALA A 79 -3.07 -10.77 -1.97
CA ALA A 79 -4.15 -11.61 -2.46
C ALA A 79 -4.93 -10.96 -3.61
N ILE A 80 -5.17 -9.64 -3.54
CA ILE A 80 -5.81 -8.88 -4.62
C ILE A 80 -4.91 -8.84 -5.86
N THR A 81 -3.60 -8.60 -5.66
CA THR A 81 -2.62 -8.57 -6.74
C THR A 81 -2.58 -9.91 -7.48
N GLU A 82 -2.57 -11.01 -6.73
CA GLU A 82 -2.59 -12.36 -7.30
C GLU A 82 -3.89 -12.67 -8.05
N ASP A 83 -5.05 -12.29 -7.49
CA ASP A 83 -6.33 -12.43 -8.18
C ASP A 83 -6.35 -11.67 -9.52
N VAL A 84 -5.81 -10.45 -9.56
CA VAL A 84 -5.78 -9.62 -10.77
C VAL A 84 -4.81 -10.16 -11.81
N ARG A 85 -3.71 -10.77 -11.41
CA ARG A 85 -2.81 -11.47 -12.35
C ARG A 85 -3.49 -12.67 -13.01
N ASN A 86 -4.27 -13.42 -12.23
CA ASN A 86 -4.93 -14.64 -12.71
C ASN A 86 -6.20 -14.37 -13.51
N HIS A 87 -6.94 -13.30 -13.20
CA HIS A 87 -8.26 -13.03 -13.79
C HIS A 87 -8.31 -11.73 -14.59
N GLY A 88 -7.19 -11.02 -14.74
CA GLY A 88 -7.16 -9.69 -15.33
C GLY A 88 -7.82 -8.67 -14.42
N ARG A 89 -8.52 -7.69 -15.00
CA ARG A 89 -9.03 -6.53 -14.24
C ARG A 89 -10.01 -6.88 -13.11
N VAL A 90 -10.06 -6.00 -12.11
CA VAL A 90 -11.00 -6.10 -10.99
C VAL A 90 -11.58 -4.75 -10.60
N PHE A 91 -12.82 -4.75 -10.14
CA PHE A 91 -13.42 -3.65 -9.41
C PHE A 91 -13.55 -4.04 -7.94
N LEU A 92 -13.17 -3.15 -7.03
CA LEU A 92 -13.18 -3.41 -5.60
C LEU A 92 -14.39 -2.73 -4.94
N ARG A 93 -15.09 -3.43 -4.05
CA ARG A 93 -16.22 -2.93 -3.28
C ARG A 93 -15.93 -3.01 -1.78
N ASN A 94 -16.62 -2.18 -1.00
CA ASN A 94 -16.46 -2.09 0.45
C ASN A 94 -14.98 -1.94 0.84
N VAL A 95 -14.31 -1.01 0.18
CA VAL A 95 -12.85 -0.86 0.27
C VAL A 95 -12.46 -0.03 1.47
N ARG A 96 -11.41 -0.46 2.18
CA ARG A 96 -10.71 0.34 3.17
C ARG A 96 -9.23 0.47 2.79
N HIS A 97 -8.67 1.68 2.94
CA HIS A 97 -7.28 1.98 2.60
C HIS A 97 -6.89 1.64 1.14
N GLY A 98 -7.82 1.83 0.19
CA GLY A 98 -7.64 1.43 -1.21
C GLY A 98 -6.39 2.00 -1.90
N LEU A 99 -5.96 3.21 -1.50
CA LEU A 99 -4.74 3.86 -1.99
C LEU A 99 -3.49 2.99 -1.80
N PHE A 100 -3.51 2.07 -0.83
CA PHE A 100 -2.41 1.15 -0.58
C PHE A 100 -2.14 0.15 -1.72
N LEU A 101 -3.07 0.00 -2.67
CA LEU A 101 -2.89 -0.83 -3.87
C LEU A 101 -2.18 -0.11 -5.02
N LEU A 102 -2.00 1.21 -4.94
CA LEU A 102 -1.37 2.00 -6.00
C LEU A 102 0.06 1.54 -6.32
N PRO A 103 0.97 1.33 -5.34
CA PRO A 103 2.32 0.86 -5.62
C PRO A 103 2.31 -0.45 -6.42
N PHE A 104 1.45 -1.40 -6.04
CA PHE A 104 1.29 -2.69 -6.70
C PHE A 104 0.75 -2.56 -8.12
N SER A 105 -0.28 -1.73 -8.34
CA SER A 105 -0.81 -1.48 -9.68
C SER A 105 0.22 -0.82 -10.60
N VAL A 106 1.06 0.07 -10.08
CA VAL A 106 2.12 0.72 -10.87
C VAL A 106 3.22 -0.29 -11.20
N ARG A 107 3.77 -0.98 -10.19
CA ARG A 107 4.86 -1.94 -10.34
C ARG A 107 4.50 -3.07 -11.32
N ASP A 108 3.29 -3.61 -11.19
CA ASP A 108 2.88 -4.83 -11.88
C ASP A 108 1.93 -4.56 -13.07
N GLY A 109 1.66 -3.28 -13.39
CA GLY A 109 0.78 -2.89 -14.51
C GLY A 109 -0.68 -3.34 -14.36
N LEU A 110 -1.17 -3.48 -13.12
CA LEU A 110 -2.46 -4.12 -12.84
C LEU A 110 -3.64 -3.18 -13.02
N ALA A 111 -4.76 -3.76 -13.47
CA ALA A 111 -6.03 -3.07 -13.63
C ALA A 111 -6.97 -3.26 -12.42
N ILE A 112 -6.91 -2.31 -11.49
CA ILE A 112 -7.67 -2.27 -10.24
C ILE A 112 -8.51 -0.98 -10.21
N GLY A 113 -9.83 -1.12 -10.30
CA GLY A 113 -10.77 -0.02 -10.07
C GLY A 113 -11.22 0.03 -8.61
N CYS A 114 -11.16 1.22 -7.98
CA CYS A 114 -11.59 1.44 -6.60
C CYS A 114 -12.53 2.67 -6.50
N PRO A 115 -13.64 2.60 -5.76
CA PRO A 115 -14.63 3.69 -5.68
C PRO A 115 -14.18 4.91 -4.85
N VAL A 116 -13.06 4.84 -4.12
CA VAL A 116 -12.67 5.87 -3.13
C VAL A 116 -11.86 7.01 -3.76
N ASP A 117 -11.36 6.86 -4.98
CA ASP A 117 -10.68 7.94 -5.68
C ASP A 117 -10.95 7.83 -7.20
N PRO A 118 -11.61 8.83 -7.83
CA PRO A 118 -11.84 8.86 -9.28
C PRO A 118 -10.53 8.89 -10.11
N ALA A 119 -9.41 9.31 -9.52
CA ALA A 119 -8.08 9.20 -10.12
C ALA A 119 -7.51 7.76 -10.05
N PHE A 120 -8.20 6.87 -9.31
CA PHE A 120 -7.83 5.47 -9.04
C PHE A 120 -8.47 4.47 -10.00
N ALA A 121 -8.94 4.91 -11.16
CA ALA A 121 -9.06 4.01 -12.30
C ALA A 121 -7.63 3.62 -12.76
N LEU A 122 -6.93 2.84 -11.94
CA LEU A 122 -5.58 2.38 -12.21
C LEU A 122 -5.70 1.10 -13.02
N GLY A 123 -5.66 1.18 -14.34
CA GLY A 123 -5.73 -0.03 -15.15
C GLY A 123 -5.84 0.18 -16.63
N GLY A 124 -4.79 -0.24 -17.33
CA GLY A 124 -4.66 -0.20 -18.78
C GLY A 124 -3.19 -0.28 -19.15
N GLU A 125 -2.89 -0.59 -20.41
CA GLU A 125 -1.53 -0.44 -20.94
C GLU A 125 -1.03 0.99 -20.66
N ARG A 126 -0.01 1.10 -19.81
CA ARG A 126 0.67 2.37 -19.57
C ARG A 126 1.91 2.40 -20.45
N SER A 127 2.06 3.46 -21.23
CA SER A 127 3.28 3.71 -22.00
C SER A 127 4.43 4.24 -21.12
N LYS A 128 4.14 4.68 -19.89
CA LYS A 128 5.12 5.19 -18.92
C LYS A 128 4.63 5.05 -17.47
N ASP A 129 5.56 4.98 -16.52
CA ASP A 129 5.28 5.09 -15.09
C ASP A 129 5.12 6.59 -14.72
N PRO A 130 3.91 7.02 -14.28
CA PRO A 130 3.67 8.42 -13.93
C PRO A 130 4.37 8.87 -12.63
N TYR A 131 4.96 7.95 -11.86
CA TYR A 131 5.62 8.25 -10.59
C TYR A 131 7.15 8.20 -10.67
N ALA A 132 7.73 7.78 -11.80
CA ALA A 132 9.16 7.57 -11.96
C ALA A 132 10.01 8.77 -11.52
N GLU A 133 9.64 9.99 -11.94
CA GLU A 133 10.37 11.21 -11.57
C GLU A 133 10.28 11.53 -10.07
N LYS A 134 9.11 11.33 -9.46
CA LYS A 134 8.90 11.54 -8.02
C LYS A 134 9.73 10.55 -7.21
N LEU A 135 9.72 9.28 -7.61
CA LEU A 135 10.50 8.23 -6.96
C LEU A 135 12.00 8.48 -7.08
N ALA A 136 12.48 8.87 -8.26
CA ALA A 136 13.89 9.23 -8.47
C ALA A 136 14.30 10.42 -7.60
N HIS A 137 13.46 11.46 -7.52
CA HIS A 137 13.71 12.61 -6.66
C HIS A 137 13.77 12.21 -5.18
N ALA A 138 12.81 11.42 -4.71
CA ALA A 138 12.76 10.92 -3.33
C ALA A 138 13.97 10.05 -2.98
N GLN A 139 14.46 9.23 -3.93
CA GLN A 139 15.67 8.43 -3.74
C GLN A 139 16.92 9.31 -3.57
N MET A 140 17.02 10.42 -4.31
CA MET A 140 18.17 11.33 -4.24
C MET A 140 18.12 12.28 -3.04
N ALA A 141 16.95 12.85 -2.75
CA ALA A 141 16.79 13.92 -1.77
C ALA A 141 16.34 13.42 -0.38
N GLY A 142 15.85 12.18 -0.31
CA GLY A 142 15.10 11.69 0.84
C GLY A 142 13.66 12.23 0.86
N ILE A 143 12.92 11.84 1.90
CA ILE A 143 11.51 12.18 2.09
C ILE A 143 11.29 12.74 3.49
N ASP A 144 10.33 13.65 3.62
CA ASP A 144 9.93 14.16 4.93
C ASP A 144 8.95 13.19 5.58
N VAL A 145 9.34 12.72 6.75
CA VAL A 145 8.62 11.71 7.51
C VAL A 145 8.12 12.33 8.82
N ASP A 146 6.89 12.00 9.20
CA ASP A 146 6.40 12.27 10.54
C ASP A 146 7.04 11.28 11.53
N GLU A 147 8.01 11.76 12.31
CA GLU A 147 8.74 10.96 13.29
C GLU A 147 7.81 10.40 14.37
N ALA A 148 6.75 11.12 14.75
CA ALA A 148 5.81 10.64 15.75
C ALA A 148 5.02 9.43 15.23
N ALA A 149 4.54 9.51 13.98
CA ALA A 149 3.87 8.39 13.32
C ALA A 149 4.82 7.18 13.16
N LEU A 150 6.07 7.42 12.75
CA LEU A 150 7.07 6.36 12.61
C LEU A 150 7.41 5.71 13.96
N SER A 151 7.59 6.51 15.02
CA SER A 151 7.87 6.00 16.36
C SER A 151 6.74 5.14 16.91
N LEU A 152 5.48 5.53 16.68
CA LEU A 152 4.30 4.73 17.05
C LEU A 152 4.29 3.36 16.34
N LEU A 153 4.65 3.34 15.05
CA LEU A 153 4.76 2.10 14.29
C LEU A 153 5.86 1.20 14.83
N GLU A 154 6.99 1.76 15.25
CA GLU A 154 8.12 1.01 15.79
C GLU A 154 7.88 0.48 17.22
N ALA A 155 7.18 1.25 18.05
CA ALA A 155 6.93 0.94 19.46
C ALA A 155 5.89 -0.17 19.66
N ALA A 156 4.85 -0.25 18.84
CA ALA A 156 3.82 -1.30 19.01
C ALA A 156 4.27 -2.71 18.54
N GLY A 157 5.57 -2.92 18.30
CA GLY A 157 6.17 -4.22 18.01
C GLY A 157 7.20 -4.68 19.07
N THR A 158 7.22 -4.07 20.25
CA THR A 158 7.93 -4.56 21.45
C THR A 158 6.94 -5.12 22.44
#